data_AF-A0A811T4M2-F1
#
_entry.id   AF-A0A811T4M2-F1
#
_cell.length_a   1.000
_cell.length_b   1.000
_cell.length_c   1.000
_cell.angle_alpha   90.00
_cell.angle_beta   90.00
_cell.angle_gamma   90.00
#
_symmetry.space_group_name_H-M   'P 1'
#
loop_
_entity.id
_entity.type
_entity.pdbx_description
1 polymer ?
#
loop_
_entity_poly.entity_id
_entity_poly.type
_entity_poly.pdbx_seq_one_letter_code
_entity_poly.pdbx_strand_id
1 'polypeptide(L)'
;MENLYWLNIKADLPFGAVIEHTNFARFDDYGEHLVYVTSYFNDLNSPLWKMSEEEVIKLYLNGLKKLFQDFDESMIKWWKLARNVDTAPIFETGFKNKVLPYKTKIRGLYLAGMFSLPNYPERSMNGSISAGSGCVRKILEDEFAEGKKC
;
A
#
# COMPACT_ATOMS: atom_id res chain seq x y z
N MET A 1 -1.14 24.43 0.87
CA MET A 1 -2.11 24.12 -0.20
C MET A 1 -3.38 23.63 0.46
N GLU A 2 -4.43 24.44 0.47
CA GLU A 2 -5.68 24.04 1.11
C GLU A 2 -6.44 23.07 0.18
N ASN A 3 -6.96 21.97 0.75
CA ASN A 3 -7.85 20.98 0.11
C ASN A 3 -7.25 19.98 -0.89
N LEU A 4 -5.92 19.88 -1.04
CA LEU A 4 -5.30 18.83 -1.85
C LEU A 4 -4.95 17.62 -0.98
N TYR A 5 -5.54 16.46 -1.23
CA TYR A 5 -5.25 15.23 -0.48
C TYR A 5 -4.02 14.49 -1.02
N TRP A 6 -3.85 14.40 -2.35
CA TRP A 6 -2.83 13.54 -2.97
C TRP A 6 -2.09 14.26 -4.10
N LEU A 7 -0.76 14.19 -4.08
CA LEU A 7 0.12 14.66 -5.14
C LEU A 7 0.98 13.52 -5.68
N ASN A 8 0.95 13.32 -7.00
CA ASN A 8 1.92 12.46 -7.69
C ASN A 8 3.11 13.31 -8.16
N ILE A 9 4.31 12.88 -7.81
CA ILE A 9 5.56 13.61 -8.04
C ILE A 9 6.34 12.93 -9.17
N LYS A 10 6.56 13.67 -10.27
CA LYS A 10 7.39 13.24 -11.41
C LYS A 10 8.72 14.01 -11.48
N ALA A 11 9.06 14.74 -10.42
CA ALA A 11 10.34 15.45 -10.32
C ALA A 11 11.47 14.49 -9.92
N ASP A 12 12.71 14.92 -10.15
CA ASP A 12 13.91 14.21 -9.69
C ASP A 12 14.07 14.37 -8.17
N LEU A 13 13.27 13.59 -7.44
CA LEU A 13 13.12 13.61 -5.99
C LEU A 13 13.09 12.18 -5.45
N PRO A 14 13.43 11.98 -4.16
CA PRO A 14 13.56 10.64 -3.58
C PRO A 14 12.21 9.95 -3.29
N PHE A 15 11.08 10.54 -3.72
CA PHE A 15 9.73 10.04 -3.50
C PHE A 15 8.78 10.38 -4.65
N GLY A 16 7.73 9.56 -4.78
CA GLY A 16 6.78 9.62 -5.88
C GLY A 16 5.40 10.15 -5.49
N ALA A 17 5.07 10.23 -4.20
CA ALA A 17 3.84 10.89 -3.77
C ALA A 17 3.95 11.55 -2.40
N VAL A 18 3.15 12.61 -2.23
CA VAL A 18 2.92 13.32 -0.97
C VAL A 18 1.41 13.31 -0.71
N ILE A 19 0.99 12.89 0.48
CA ILE A 19 -0.41 12.74 0.87
C ILE A 19 -0.64 13.58 2.13
N GLU A 20 -1.49 14.60 1.99
CA GLU A 20 -1.93 15.49 3.08
C GLU A 20 -3.14 14.85 3.75
N HIS A 21 -2.89 13.88 4.63
CA HIS A 21 -3.91 12.98 5.15
C HIS A 21 -5.07 13.71 5.83
N THR A 22 -4.75 14.76 6.57
CA THR A 22 -5.75 15.58 7.28
C THR A 22 -6.50 16.58 6.41
N ASN A 23 -6.28 16.59 5.09
CA ASN A 23 -7.19 17.23 4.14
C ASN A 23 -8.38 16.32 3.77
N PHE A 24 -8.24 15.00 4.00
CA PHE A 24 -9.32 14.02 3.85
C PHE A 24 -9.91 13.62 5.20
N ALA A 25 -9.05 13.18 6.12
CA ALA A 25 -9.46 12.80 7.47
C ALA A 25 -9.59 14.03 8.38
N ARG A 26 -10.49 13.95 9.37
CA ARG A 26 -10.74 15.09 10.26
C ARG A 26 -9.52 15.34 11.15
N PHE A 27 -9.15 16.62 11.32
CA PHE A 27 -8.10 17.01 12.25
C PHE A 27 -8.34 16.50 13.68
N ASP A 28 -9.60 16.56 14.15
CA ASP A 28 -10.00 16.14 15.50
C ASP A 28 -9.63 14.69 15.84
N ASP A 29 -9.51 13.81 14.83
CA ASP A 29 -9.15 12.40 15.02
C ASP A 29 -7.66 12.22 15.36
N TYR A 30 -6.82 13.22 15.07
CA TYR A 30 -5.37 13.16 15.20
C TYR A 30 -4.79 14.26 16.11
N GLY A 31 -5.44 15.42 16.20
CA GLY A 31 -4.95 16.61 16.90
C GLY A 31 -3.75 17.29 16.23
N GLU A 32 -3.31 16.80 15.07
CA GLU A 32 -2.15 17.27 14.32
C GLU A 32 -2.37 17.05 12.82
N HIS A 33 -1.73 17.86 11.98
CA HIS A 33 -1.72 17.62 10.54
C HIS A 33 -0.75 16.50 10.20
N LEU A 34 -1.22 15.51 9.45
CA LEU A 34 -0.42 14.35 9.05
C LEU A 34 -0.11 14.40 7.56
N VAL A 35 1.17 14.22 7.23
CA VAL A 35 1.66 14.10 5.86
C VAL A 35 2.36 12.75 5.69
N TYR A 36 1.97 12.00 4.66
CA TYR A 36 2.70 10.81 4.23
C TYR A 36 3.51 11.11 2.98
N VAL A 37 4.77 10.68 2.98
CA VAL A 37 5.66 10.76 1.82
C VAL A 37 6.09 9.35 1.46
N THR A 38 5.85 8.94 0.23
CA THR A 38 5.99 7.53 -0.18
C THR A 38 6.83 7.35 -1.43
N SER A 39 7.60 6.27 -1.41
CA SER A 39 8.45 5.80 -2.50
C SER A 39 8.23 4.33 -2.73
N TYR A 40 8.39 3.92 -4.00
CA TYR A 40 8.34 2.52 -4.39
C TYR A 40 9.72 2.10 -4.87
N PHE A 41 10.20 0.97 -4.37
CA PHE A 41 11.38 0.29 -4.87
C PHE A 41 11.14 -1.22 -4.74
N ASN A 42 11.70 -1.99 -5.66
CA ASN A 42 11.46 -3.43 -5.80
C ASN A 42 12.71 -4.29 -5.51
N ASP A 43 13.80 -3.66 -5.08
CA ASP A 43 15.08 -4.30 -4.80
C ASP A 43 15.56 -3.92 -3.40
N LEU A 44 15.92 -4.92 -2.60
CA LEU A 44 16.52 -4.74 -1.27
C LEU A 44 17.92 -4.09 -1.34
N ASN A 45 18.52 -4.06 -2.53
CA ASN A 45 19.73 -3.29 -2.79
C ASN A 45 19.50 -1.80 -3.05
N SER A 46 18.23 -1.37 -3.14
CA SER A 46 17.88 0.05 -3.26
C SER A 46 18.55 0.89 -2.17
N PRO A 47 19.11 2.06 -2.50
CA PRO A 47 19.66 2.97 -1.49
C PRO A 47 18.66 3.29 -0.37
N LEU A 48 17.38 3.48 -0.70
CA LEU A 48 16.32 3.77 0.29
C LEU A 48 16.07 2.62 1.27
N TRP A 49 16.39 1.38 0.88
CA TRP A 49 16.32 0.22 1.76
C TRP A 49 17.52 0.13 2.69
N LYS A 50 18.71 0.47 2.19
CA LYS A 50 19.99 0.32 2.91
C LYS A 50 20.33 1.50 3.83
N MET A 51 19.85 2.70 3.50
CA MET A 51 20.07 3.90 4.30
C MET A 51 19.46 3.76 5.71
N SER A 52 20.07 4.43 6.70
CA SER A 52 19.47 4.59 8.02
C SER A 52 18.15 5.36 7.94
N GLU A 53 17.32 5.31 8.98
CA GLU A 53 16.06 6.07 8.98
C GLU A 53 16.33 7.58 8.90
N GLU A 54 17.33 8.07 9.64
CA GLU A 54 17.75 9.47 9.67
C GLU A 54 18.23 9.96 8.31
N GLU A 55 18.99 9.12 7.59
CA GLU A 55 19.45 9.42 6.23
C GLU A 55 18.27 9.57 5.26
N VAL A 56 17.29 8.66 5.33
CA VAL A 56 16.11 8.72 4.46
C VAL A 56 15.25 9.92 4.80
N ILE A 57 15.01 10.21 6.09
CA ILE A 57 14.23 11.37 6.50
C ILE A 57 14.92 12.64 6.04
N LYS A 58 16.21 12.83 6.30
CA LYS A 58 16.96 14.00 5.82
C LYS A 58 16.86 14.16 4.30
N LEU A 59 16.97 13.06 3.55
CA LEU A 59 16.80 13.05 2.10
C LEU A 59 15.38 13.49 1.68
N TYR A 60 14.34 13.02 2.36
CA TYR A 60 12.95 13.38 2.08
C TYR A 60 12.63 14.83 2.45
N LEU A 61 13.09 15.32 3.61
CA LEU A 61 12.89 16.71 4.04
C LEU A 61 13.54 17.69 3.06
N ASN A 62 14.74 17.37 2.56
CA ASN A 62 15.38 18.15 1.49
C ASN A 62 14.56 18.14 0.19
N GLY A 63 13.90 17.03 -0.13
CA GLY A 63 13.01 16.94 -1.28
C GLY A 63 11.74 17.79 -1.09
N LEU A 64 11.15 17.77 0.10
CA LEU A 64 9.98 18.59 0.45
C LEU A 64 10.30 20.08 0.37
N LYS A 65 11.45 20.53 0.89
CA LYS A 65 11.94 21.92 0.76
C LYS A 65 12.03 22.40 -0.69
N LYS A 66 12.38 21.50 -1.63
CA LYS A 66 12.45 21.84 -3.06
C LYS A 66 11.06 22.02 -3.69
N LEU A 67 10.06 21.29 -3.19
CA LEU A 67 8.68 21.37 -3.70
C LEU A 67 7.89 22.51 -3.06
N PHE A 68 8.13 22.79 -1.79
CA PHE A 68 7.33 23.70 -0.98
C PHE A 68 8.24 24.77 -0.39
N GLN A 69 8.20 25.97 -0.96
CA GLN A 69 9.08 27.08 -0.58
C GLN A 69 8.90 27.51 0.87
N ASP A 70 7.68 27.41 1.40
CA ASP A 70 7.34 27.76 2.78
C ASP A 70 7.62 26.62 3.78
N PHE A 71 8.11 25.47 3.32
CA PHE A 71 8.38 24.34 4.20
C PHE A 71 9.63 24.60 5.06
N ASP A 72 9.43 24.53 6.38
CA ASP A 72 10.47 24.63 7.38
C ASP A 72 10.49 23.39 8.27
N GLU A 73 11.68 22.87 8.59
CA GLU A 73 11.80 21.66 9.42
C GLU A 73 11.31 21.86 10.86
N SER A 74 11.26 23.11 11.36
CA SER A 74 10.69 23.44 12.67
C SER A 74 9.18 23.18 12.76
N MET A 75 8.49 23.00 11.64
CA MET A 75 7.07 22.60 11.61
C MET A 75 6.88 21.12 11.98
N ILE A 76 7.95 20.31 11.95
CA ILE A 76 7.89 18.87 12.21
C ILE A 76 7.92 18.63 13.72
N LYS A 77 6.84 18.06 14.25
CA LYS A 77 6.79 17.62 15.66
C LYS A 77 7.44 16.27 15.88
N TRP A 78 7.25 15.36 14.93
CA TRP A 78 7.81 14.01 14.93
C TRP A 78 7.74 13.42 13.52
N TRP A 79 8.48 12.34 13.31
CA TRP A 79 8.39 11.53 12.10
C TRP A 79 8.49 10.05 12.45
N LYS A 80 8.00 9.19 11.55
CA LYS A 80 8.18 7.74 11.60
C LYS A 80 8.46 7.24 10.19
N LEU A 81 9.34 6.27 10.08
CA LEU A 81 9.65 5.61 8.82
C LEU A 81 9.25 4.13 8.90
N ALA A 82 8.63 3.63 7.83
CA ALA A 82 8.32 2.21 7.70
C ALA A 82 8.74 1.73 6.31
N ARG A 83 9.30 0.52 6.26
CA ARG A 83 9.69 -0.18 5.02
C ARG A 83 9.14 -1.59 5.10
N ASN A 84 8.54 -2.08 4.02
CA ASN A 84 7.99 -3.42 3.97
C ASN A 84 8.26 -4.05 2.59
N VAL A 85 8.60 -5.33 2.58
CA VAL A 85 8.55 -6.16 1.37
C VAL A 85 7.12 -6.56 1.07
N ASP A 86 6.85 -7.00 -0.16
CA ASP A 86 5.58 -7.61 -0.55
C ASP A 86 4.32 -6.75 -0.28
N THR A 87 4.47 -5.42 -0.36
CA THR A 87 3.36 -4.47 -0.14
C THR A 87 2.30 -4.52 -1.24
N ALA A 88 2.64 -5.08 -2.40
CA ALA A 88 1.79 -5.15 -3.57
C ALA A 88 2.30 -6.16 -4.61
N PRO A 89 1.39 -6.81 -5.38
CA PRO A 89 1.77 -7.51 -6.59
C PRO A 89 2.35 -6.54 -7.63
N ILE A 90 3.41 -6.96 -8.32
CA ILE A 90 3.90 -6.29 -9.53
C ILE A 90 3.20 -6.94 -10.74
N PHE A 91 2.35 -6.17 -11.41
CA PHE A 91 1.59 -6.66 -12.55
C PHE A 91 2.41 -6.58 -13.84
N GLU A 92 2.98 -7.70 -14.24
CA GLU A 92 3.64 -7.87 -15.54
C GLU A 92 2.63 -8.11 -16.67
N THR A 93 3.07 -7.96 -17.91
CA THR A 93 2.28 -8.37 -19.08
C THR A 93 1.89 -9.85 -18.97
N GLY A 94 0.60 -10.14 -19.09
CA GLY A 94 0.06 -11.49 -18.95
C GLY A 94 -0.17 -11.96 -17.51
N PHE A 95 0.02 -11.10 -16.49
CA PHE A 95 -0.16 -11.48 -15.09
C PHE A 95 -1.55 -12.03 -14.76
N LYS A 96 -2.60 -11.64 -15.50
CA LYS A 96 -3.95 -12.21 -15.35
C LYS A 96 -3.97 -13.75 -15.36
N ASN A 97 -3.10 -14.37 -16.17
CA ASN A 97 -3.00 -15.82 -16.28
C ASN A 97 -2.24 -16.47 -15.10
N LYS A 98 -1.52 -15.65 -14.31
CA LYS A 98 -0.78 -16.05 -13.11
C LYS A 98 -1.62 -15.90 -11.82
N VAL A 99 -2.79 -15.27 -11.90
CA VAL A 99 -3.67 -15.07 -10.73
C VAL A 99 -4.11 -16.42 -10.17
N LEU A 100 -3.86 -16.63 -8.88
CA LEU A 100 -4.18 -17.89 -8.21
C LEU A 100 -5.70 -18.03 -8.01
N PRO A 101 -6.29 -19.21 -8.26
CA PRO A 101 -7.66 -19.48 -7.88
C PRO A 101 -7.80 -19.54 -6.35
N TYR A 102 -9.01 -19.33 -5.83
CA TYR A 102 -9.26 -19.42 -4.39
C TYR A 102 -8.96 -20.81 -3.83
N LYS A 103 -9.39 -21.86 -4.53
CA LYS A 103 -9.14 -23.26 -4.14
C LYS A 103 -7.77 -23.70 -4.61
N THR A 104 -6.97 -24.22 -3.70
CA THR A 104 -5.66 -24.80 -4.04
C THR A 104 -5.77 -26.30 -4.29
N LYS A 105 -4.66 -26.92 -4.70
CA LYS A 105 -4.55 -28.39 -4.79
C LYS A 105 -4.42 -29.06 -3.43
N ILE A 106 -4.15 -28.30 -2.36
CA ILE A 106 -4.00 -28.80 -1.00
C ILE A 106 -5.38 -28.79 -0.34
N ARG A 107 -5.84 -29.96 0.10
CA ARG A 107 -7.14 -30.10 0.76
C ARG A 107 -7.21 -29.22 2.01
N GLY A 108 -8.28 -28.43 2.13
CA GLY A 108 -8.50 -27.53 3.25
C GLY A 108 -7.71 -26.22 3.19
N LEU A 109 -6.90 -25.98 2.14
CA LEU A 109 -6.18 -24.73 1.95
C LEU A 109 -6.80 -23.90 0.83
N TYR A 110 -7.18 -22.67 1.16
CA TYR A 110 -7.72 -21.68 0.25
C TYR A 110 -6.97 -20.36 0.38
N LEU A 111 -6.91 -19.60 -0.71
CA LEU A 111 -6.17 -18.36 -0.80
C LEU A 111 -7.09 -17.20 -1.12
N ALA A 112 -6.95 -16.09 -0.39
CA ALA A 112 -7.61 -14.83 -0.68
C ALA A 112 -6.74 -13.67 -0.22
N GLY A 113 -6.72 -12.57 -0.96
CA GLY A 113 -6.00 -11.36 -0.58
C GLY A 113 -5.81 -10.39 -1.74
N MET A 114 -4.83 -9.49 -1.59
CA MET A 114 -4.51 -8.49 -2.60
C MET A 114 -4.04 -9.09 -3.93
N PHE A 115 -3.56 -10.34 -3.93
CA PHE A 115 -3.15 -11.06 -5.15
C PHE A 115 -4.33 -11.76 -5.87
N SER A 116 -5.54 -11.72 -5.31
CA SER A 116 -6.71 -12.37 -5.91
C SER A 116 -7.30 -11.57 -7.07
N LEU A 117 -8.09 -12.26 -7.92
CA LEU A 117 -8.68 -11.69 -9.13
C LEU A 117 -9.43 -10.35 -8.94
N PRO A 118 -10.20 -10.11 -7.86
CA PRO A 118 -10.86 -8.82 -7.65
C PRO A 118 -9.90 -7.63 -7.50
N ASN A 119 -8.62 -7.88 -7.21
CA ASN A 119 -7.54 -6.90 -7.12
C ASN A 119 -6.64 -6.92 -8.37
N TYR A 120 -7.10 -7.47 -9.49
CA TYR A 120 -6.36 -7.37 -10.75
C TYR A 120 -7.03 -6.36 -11.70
N PRO A 121 -6.32 -5.35 -12.23
CA PRO A 121 -4.93 -4.96 -11.93
C PRO A 121 -4.83 -3.92 -10.79
N GLU A 122 -5.84 -3.81 -9.93
CA GLU A 122 -5.97 -2.75 -8.93
C GLU A 122 -5.71 -3.21 -7.49
N ARG A 123 -5.08 -2.36 -6.67
CA ARG A 123 -4.87 -2.67 -5.25
C ARG A 123 -5.95 -2.01 -4.41
N SER A 124 -6.85 -2.80 -3.83
CA SER A 124 -7.93 -2.22 -3.03
C SER A 124 -8.33 -3.05 -1.81
N MET A 125 -8.82 -2.35 -0.78
CA MET A 125 -9.47 -3.00 0.36
C MET A 125 -10.77 -3.68 -0.07
N ASN A 126 -11.57 -3.04 -0.92
CA ASN A 126 -12.84 -3.59 -1.43
C ASN A 126 -12.62 -4.91 -2.20
N GLY A 127 -11.59 -4.96 -3.05
CA GLY A 127 -11.20 -6.17 -3.77
C GLY A 127 -10.76 -7.27 -2.81
N SER A 128 -10.03 -6.94 -1.75
CA SER A 128 -9.60 -7.90 -0.73
C SER A 128 -10.78 -8.47 0.08
N ILE A 129 -11.77 -7.65 0.42
CA ILE A 129 -13.02 -8.10 1.06
C ILE A 129 -13.82 -8.99 0.11
N SER A 130 -13.92 -8.61 -1.16
CA SER A 130 -14.58 -9.40 -2.21
C SER A 130 -13.89 -10.75 -2.42
N ALA A 131 -12.55 -10.77 -2.35
CA ALA A 131 -11.76 -11.99 -2.45
C ALA A 131 -12.03 -12.93 -1.26
N GLY A 132 -12.04 -12.39 -0.03
CA GLY A 132 -12.39 -13.17 1.17
C GLY A 132 -13.79 -13.78 1.06
N SER A 133 -14.78 -12.98 0.65
CA SER A 133 -16.16 -13.44 0.44
C SER A 133 -16.27 -14.50 -0.68
N GLY A 134 -15.50 -14.36 -1.76
CA GLY A 134 -15.40 -15.36 -2.83
C GLY A 134 -14.78 -16.67 -2.36
N CYS A 135 -13.77 -16.58 -1.50
CA CYS A 135 -13.08 -17.72 -0.90
C CYS A 135 -14.00 -18.52 0.03
N VAL A 136 -14.75 -17.85 0.90
CA VAL A 136 -15.76 -18.50 1.78
C VAL A 136 -16.79 -19.28 0.96
N ARG A 137 -17.30 -18.72 -0.15
CA ARG A 137 -18.22 -19.45 -1.03
C ARG A 137 -17.62 -20.75 -1.56
N LYS A 138 -16.33 -20.76 -1.91
CA LYS A 138 -15.63 -21.97 -2.36
C LYS A 138 -15.42 -23.00 -1.27
N ILE A 139 -15.19 -22.55 -0.04
CA ILE A 139 -15.13 -23.45 1.13
C ILE A 139 -16.48 -24.16 1.31
N LEU A 140 -17.58 -23.40 1.31
CA LEU A 140 -18.92 -23.96 1.48
C LEU A 140 -19.28 -24.95 0.36
N GLU A 141 -19.01 -24.60 -0.90
CA GLU A 141 -19.22 -25.51 -2.04
C GLU A 141 -18.50 -26.86 -1.86
N ASP A 142 -17.25 -26.85 -1.40
CA ASP A 142 -16.46 -28.05 -1.15
C ASP A 142 -16.98 -28.85 0.07
N GLU A 143 -17.40 -28.19 1.15
CA GLU A 143 -17.98 -28.86 2.33
C GLU A 143 -19.29 -29.58 1.99
N PHE A 144 -20.17 -28.92 1.21
CA PHE A 144 -21.39 -29.54 0.70
C PHE A 144 -21.08 -30.74 -0.21
N ALA A 145 -20.08 -30.63 -1.09
CA ALA A 145 -19.66 -31.72 -1.97
C ALA A 145 -19.03 -32.90 -1.19
N GLU A 146 -18.37 -32.63 -0.06
CA GLU A 146 -17.81 -33.64 0.86
C GLU A 146 -18.86 -34.26 1.80
N GLY A 147 -20.13 -33.85 1.71
CA GLY A 147 -21.21 -34.39 2.55
C GLY A 147 -21.15 -33.94 4.02
N LYS A 148 -20.34 -32.93 4.33
CA LYS A 148 -20.32 -32.30 5.65
C LYS A 148 -21.50 -31.31 5.70
N LYS A 149 -22.51 -31.61 6.51
CA LYS A 149 -23.54 -30.61 6.86
C LYS A 149 -22.93 -29.59 7.81
N CYS A 150 -23.03 -28.30 7.49
CA CYS A 150 -22.75 -27.21 8.43
C CYS A 150 -23.59 -27.35 9.71
#